data_AF-A0A6I2FJZ9-F1
#
_entry.id   AF-A0A6I2FJZ9-F1
#
_cell.length_a   1.000
_cell.length_b   1.000
_cell.length_c   1.000
_cell.angle_alpha   90.00
_cell.angle_beta   90.00
_cell.angle_gamma   90.00
#
_symmetry.space_group_name_H-M   'P 1'
#
loop_
_entity.id
_entity.type
_entity.pdbx_description
1 polymer ?
#
loop_
_entity_poly.entity_id
_entity_poly.type
_entity_poly.pdbx_seq_one_letter_code
_entity_poly.pdbx_strand_id
1 'polypeptide(L)'
;MRQLSSEELSWRDLKAIVRFLPPDSALTRDMYAETSRWQLDQYLLADMADCLRWLAWSKSDDARHGRNRPEPIPRPGLESGREKVGTAADINQINEFLGWSR
;
A
#
# COMPACT_ATOMS: atom_id res chain seq x y z
N MET A 1 -21.74 -7.00 -28.93
CA MET A 1 -21.85 -5.60 -29.41
C MET A 1 -22.68 -5.55 -30.70
N ARG A 2 -24.01 -5.58 -30.60
CA ARG A 2 -24.91 -5.73 -31.77
C ARG A 2 -25.72 -4.46 -32.10
N GLN A 3 -25.77 -3.50 -31.18
CA GLN A 3 -26.47 -2.21 -31.31
C GLN A 3 -25.52 -1.02 -31.52
N LEU A 4 -24.22 -1.26 -31.71
CA LEU A 4 -23.29 -0.16 -31.98
C LEU A 4 -23.67 0.52 -33.28
N SER A 5 -23.72 1.87 -33.28
CA SER A 5 -24.15 2.71 -34.39
C SER A 5 -25.64 2.69 -34.74
N SER A 6 -26.49 2.09 -33.88
CA SER A 6 -27.94 2.28 -33.98
C SER A 6 -28.35 3.62 -33.35
N GLU A 7 -29.60 4.03 -33.56
CA GLU A 7 -30.17 5.19 -32.85
C GLU A 7 -30.25 4.98 -31.32
N GLU A 8 -30.23 3.73 -30.84
CA GLU A 8 -30.29 3.39 -29.42
C GLU A 8 -28.92 3.53 -28.72
N LEU A 9 -27.81 3.40 -29.46
CA LEU A 9 -26.46 3.53 -28.91
C LEU A 9 -25.51 4.11 -29.96
N SER A 10 -25.44 5.44 -29.99
CA SER A 10 -24.55 6.13 -30.90
C SER A 10 -23.09 6.04 -30.47
N TRP A 11 -22.17 6.33 -31.39
CA TRP A 11 -20.73 6.44 -31.07
C TRP A 11 -20.44 7.52 -30.03
N ARG A 12 -21.28 8.58 -29.96
CA ARG A 12 -21.13 9.62 -28.94
C ARG A 12 -21.50 9.08 -27.55
N ASP A 13 -22.54 8.26 -27.47
CA ASP A 13 -22.99 7.64 -26.22
C ASP A 13 -21.96 6.63 -25.72
N LEU A 14 -21.43 5.79 -26.61
CA LEU A 14 -20.34 4.88 -26.26
C LEU A 14 -19.11 5.65 -25.73
N LYS A 15 -18.72 6.73 -26.41
CA LYS A 15 -17.60 7.57 -25.98
C LYS A 15 -17.86 8.19 -24.61
N ALA A 16 -19.08 8.66 -24.35
CA ALA A 16 -19.47 9.19 -23.05
C ALA A 16 -19.38 8.11 -21.97
N ILE A 17 -19.95 6.92 -22.21
CA ILE A 17 -19.89 5.79 -21.28
C ILE A 17 -18.43 5.46 -20.94
N VAL A 18 -17.57 5.22 -21.94
CA VAL A 18 -16.16 4.89 -21.71
C VAL A 18 -15.41 6.03 -20.99
N ARG A 19 -15.75 7.30 -21.26
CA ARG A 19 -15.09 8.46 -20.65
C ARG A 19 -15.46 8.64 -19.18
N PHE A 20 -16.68 8.29 -18.79
CA PHE A 20 -17.20 8.45 -17.43
C PHE A 20 -17.31 7.13 -16.67
N LEU A 21 -16.70 6.06 -17.20
CA LEU A 21 -16.63 4.77 -16.53
C LEU A 21 -15.88 4.93 -15.19
N PRO A 22 -16.39 4.36 -14.10
CA PRO A 22 -15.71 4.45 -12.83
C PRO A 22 -14.39 3.65 -12.85
N PRO A 23 -13.39 4.02 -12.02
CA PRO A 23 -12.07 3.38 -12.02
C PRO A 23 -12.10 1.88 -11.72
N ASP A 24 -13.12 1.41 -11.01
CA ASP A 24 -13.34 0.00 -10.63
C ASP A 24 -14.16 -0.79 -11.67
N SER A 25 -14.53 -0.16 -12.79
CA SER A 25 -15.32 -0.80 -13.84
C SER A 25 -14.64 -2.03 -14.44
N ALA A 26 -15.44 -2.96 -14.95
CA ALA A 26 -14.93 -4.20 -15.55
C ALA A 26 -13.93 -3.95 -16.70
N LEU A 27 -14.14 -2.89 -17.49
CA LEU A 27 -13.26 -2.51 -18.59
C LEU A 27 -11.92 -1.98 -18.07
N THR A 28 -11.92 -1.10 -17.06
CA THR A 28 -10.67 -0.60 -16.45
C THR A 28 -9.89 -1.73 -15.78
N ARG A 29 -10.58 -2.69 -15.16
CA ARG A 29 -9.95 -3.88 -14.55
C ARG A 29 -9.33 -4.82 -15.57
N ASP A 30 -9.94 -4.97 -16.74
CA ASP A 30 -9.37 -5.80 -17.81
C ASP A 30 -8.16 -5.10 -18.46
N MET A 31 -8.27 -3.80 -18.74
CA MET A 31 -7.20 -3.02 -19.37
C MET A 31 -6.01 -2.73 -18.44
N TYR A 32 -6.27 -2.55 -17.15
CA TYR A 32 -5.28 -2.13 -16.15
C TYR A 32 -5.37 -3.00 -14.89
N ALA A 33 -5.22 -4.32 -15.07
CA ALA A 33 -5.42 -5.31 -14.00
C ALA A 33 -4.64 -5.01 -12.70
N GLU A 34 -3.39 -4.55 -12.80
CA GLU A 34 -2.57 -4.22 -11.63
C GLU A 34 -3.01 -2.92 -10.93
N THR A 35 -3.30 -1.87 -11.69
CA THR A 35 -3.68 -0.56 -11.13
C THR A 35 -5.12 -0.56 -10.60
N SER A 36 -6.02 -1.31 -11.25
CA SER A 36 -7.45 -1.33 -10.91
C SER A 36 -7.75 -1.81 -9.47
N ARG A 37 -6.89 -2.67 -8.91
CA ARG A 37 -7.05 -3.18 -7.54
C ARG A 37 -6.56 -2.20 -6.47
N TRP A 38 -5.56 -1.39 -6.80
CA TRP A 38 -4.93 -0.44 -5.88
C TRP A 38 -5.21 0.99 -6.34
N GLN A 39 -6.44 1.41 -6.14
CA GLN A 39 -6.84 2.80 -6.27
C GLN A 39 -6.48 3.58 -5.00
N LEU A 40 -6.52 4.91 -5.05
CA LEU A 40 -6.09 5.79 -3.95
C LEU A 40 -6.82 5.49 -2.64
N ASP A 41 -8.11 5.23 -2.71
CA ASP A 41 -8.93 4.81 -1.57
C ASP A 41 -8.41 3.53 -0.91
N GLN A 42 -8.01 2.52 -1.70
CA GLN A 42 -7.44 1.28 -1.19
C GLN A 42 -6.09 1.52 -0.50
N TYR A 43 -5.25 2.40 -1.04
CA TYR A 43 -4.02 2.83 -0.37
C TYR A 43 -4.29 3.50 0.97
N LEU A 44 -5.23 4.44 1.02
CA LEU A 44 -5.58 5.17 2.24
C LEU A 44 -6.22 4.25 3.28
N LEU A 45 -7.10 3.34 2.87
CA LEU A 45 -7.71 2.34 3.75
C LEU A 45 -6.67 1.38 4.33
N ALA A 46 -5.73 0.90 3.50
CA ALA A 46 -4.64 0.06 3.97
C ALA A 46 -3.76 0.80 4.99
N ASP A 47 -3.44 2.08 4.74
CA ASP A 47 -2.65 2.90 5.64
C ASP A 47 -3.34 3.15 6.99
N MET A 48 -4.65 3.43 6.96
CA MET A 48 -5.47 3.55 8.17
C MET A 48 -5.49 2.24 8.97
N ALA A 49 -5.66 1.10 8.30
CA ALA A 49 -5.66 -0.21 8.95
C ALA A 49 -4.29 -0.55 9.58
N ASP A 50 -3.20 -0.22 8.89
CA ASP A 50 -1.84 -0.40 9.40
C ASP A 50 -1.57 0.48 10.62
N CYS A 51 -1.96 1.76 10.57
CA CYS A 51 -1.86 2.67 11.71
C CYS A 51 -2.65 2.18 12.92
N LEU A 52 -3.87 1.67 12.70
CA LEU A 52 -4.73 1.18 13.78
C LEU A 52 -4.16 -0.09 14.43
N ARG A 53 -3.70 -1.05 13.62
CA ARG A 53 -3.03 -2.27 14.10
C ARG A 53 -1.77 -1.93 14.89
N TRP A 54 -0.98 -0.97 14.38
CA TRP A 54 0.20 -0.49 15.07
C TRP A 54 -0.14 0.17 16.41
N LEU A 55 -1.17 1.03 16.45
CA LEU A 55 -1.60 1.70 17.68
C LEU A 55 -2.10 0.69 18.72
N ALA A 56 -2.88 -0.30 18.31
CA ALA A 56 -3.33 -1.38 19.19
C ALA A 56 -2.13 -2.17 19.75
N TRP A 57 -1.19 -2.54 18.89
CA TRP A 57 0.04 -3.21 19.30
C TRP A 57 0.87 -2.35 20.25
N SER A 58 1.03 -1.05 20.00
CA SER A 58 1.86 -0.14 20.80
C SER A 58 1.46 -0.06 22.28
N LYS A 59 0.21 -0.41 22.59
CA LYS A 59 -0.35 -0.44 23.94
C LYS A 59 -0.27 -1.81 24.61
N SER A 60 0.23 -2.83 23.90
CA SER A 60 0.37 -4.19 24.41
C SER A 60 1.67 -4.40 25.19
N ASP A 61 1.74 -5.48 25.99
CA ASP A 61 2.99 -5.88 26.63
C ASP A 61 4.04 -6.34 25.61
N ASP A 62 3.60 -6.88 24.47
CA ASP A 62 4.51 -7.26 23.39
C ASP A 62 5.25 -6.05 22.80
N ALA A 63 4.63 -4.88 22.76
CA ALA A 63 5.32 -3.65 22.35
C ALA A 63 6.42 -3.23 23.33
N ARG A 64 6.22 -3.45 24.64
CA ARG A 64 7.27 -3.18 25.65
C ARG A 64 8.52 -4.01 25.42
N HIS A 65 8.34 -5.24 24.93
CA HIS A 65 9.41 -6.17 24.63
C HIS A 65 9.82 -6.17 23.14
N GLY A 66 9.23 -5.29 22.32
CA GLY A 66 9.50 -5.19 20.88
C GLY A 66 9.11 -6.43 20.06
N ARG A 67 8.24 -7.29 20.57
CA ARG A 67 7.84 -8.56 19.93
C ARG A 67 6.56 -8.39 19.13
N ASN A 68 6.33 -9.28 18.15
CA ASN A 68 5.07 -9.42 17.42
C ASN A 68 4.52 -8.12 16.80
N ARG A 69 5.39 -7.16 16.47
CA ARG A 69 4.96 -5.92 15.80
C ARG A 69 4.28 -6.27 14.47
N PRO A 70 3.08 -5.74 14.19
CA PRO A 70 2.35 -6.04 12.97
C PRO A 70 3.10 -5.55 11.74
N GLU A 71 3.15 -6.39 10.71
CA GLU A 71 3.64 -6.01 9.38
C GLU A 71 2.56 -5.26 8.60
N PRO A 72 2.91 -4.25 7.79
CA PRO A 72 1.99 -3.53 6.92
C PRO A 72 1.23 -4.46 5.96
N ILE A 73 0.02 -4.07 5.56
CA ILE A 73 -0.74 -4.78 4.53
C ILE A 73 0.05 -4.74 3.20
N PRO A 74 0.36 -5.90 2.58
CA PRO A 74 1.11 -5.96 1.33
C PRO A 74 0.40 -5.19 0.22
N ARG A 75 1.12 -4.26 -0.42
CA ARG A 75 0.57 -3.41 -1.49
C ARG A 75 1.65 -2.98 -2.49
N PRO A 76 1.29 -2.71 -3.76
CA PRO A 76 2.24 -2.28 -4.78
C PRO A 76 3.03 -1.06 -4.32
N GLY A 77 4.32 -1.04 -4.63
CA GLY A 77 5.23 0.03 -4.22
C GLY A 77 5.63 0.02 -2.73
N LEU A 78 5.08 -0.89 -1.92
CA LEU A 78 5.53 -1.12 -0.55
C LEU A 78 6.13 -2.52 -0.44
N GLU A 79 7.46 -2.59 -0.37
CA GLU A 79 8.13 -3.86 -0.11
C GLU A 79 7.84 -4.30 1.33
N SER A 80 7.25 -5.48 1.48
CA SER A 80 7.02 -6.09 2.78
C SER A 80 8.34 -6.66 3.31
N GLY A 81 9.09 -5.85 4.04
CA GLY A 81 10.33 -6.30 4.67
C GLY A 81 10.90 -5.25 5.61
N ARG A 82 11.20 -5.65 6.84
CA ARG A 82 12.07 -4.85 7.71
C ARG A 82 13.47 -4.92 7.13
N GLU A 83 13.87 -3.90 6.38
CA GLU A 83 15.28 -3.70 6.06
C GLU A 83 16.01 -3.41 7.37
N LYS A 84 16.74 -4.41 7.89
CA LYS A 84 17.65 -4.20 9.01
C LYS A 84 18.87 -3.47 8.47
N VAL A 85 18.85 -2.14 8.58
CA VAL A 85 20.02 -1.32 8.26
C VAL A 85 20.96 -1.34 9.47
N GLY A 86 22.13 -1.95 9.28
CA GLY A 86 23.21 -1.98 10.26
C GLY A 86 23.34 -3.30 11.03
N THR A 87 24.52 -3.49 11.61
CA THR A 87 24.85 -4.60 12.49
C THR A 87 24.81 -4.14 13.94
N ALA A 88 24.23 -4.95 14.83
CA ALA A 88 24.28 -4.65 16.26
C ALA A 88 25.75 -4.65 16.72
N ALA A 89 26.23 -3.52 17.23
CA ALA A 89 27.59 -3.36 17.74
C ALA A 89 27.54 -3.13 19.27
N ASP A 90 28.58 -3.58 19.95
CA ASP A 90 28.75 -3.34 21.38
C ASP A 90 28.99 -1.85 21.67
N ILE A 91 28.56 -1.38 22.84
CA ILE A 91 28.65 0.04 23.19
C ILE A 91 30.10 0.52 23.26
N ASN A 92 31.05 -0.36 23.63
CA ASN A 92 32.47 -0.01 23.63
C ASN A 92 33.00 0.17 22.20
N GLN A 93 32.55 -0.69 21.28
CA GLN A 93 32.91 -0.62 19.87
C GLN A 93 32.37 0.67 19.21
N ILE A 94 31.17 1.10 19.63
CA ILE A 94 30.58 2.39 19.21
C ILE A 94 31.36 3.55 19.82
N ASN A 95 31.71 3.50 21.11
CA ASN A 95 32.47 4.56 21.77
C ASN A 95 33.87 4.73 21.18
N GLU A 96 34.53 3.63 20.80
CA GLU A 96 35.81 3.65 20.09
C GLU A 96 35.64 4.27 18.69
N PHE A 97 34.63 3.84 17.93
CA PHE A 97 34.32 4.41 16.61
C PHE A 97 34.02 5.92 16.68
N LEU A 98 33.31 6.38 17.70
CA LEU A 98 32.94 7.79 17.90
C LEU A 98 34.05 8.64 18.55
N GLY A 99 35.16 8.03 18.98
CA GLY A 99 36.26 8.72 19.66
C GLY A 99 35.88 9.22 21.05
N TRP A 100 34.92 8.58 21.72
CA TRP A 100 34.45 8.92 23.07
C TRP A 100 35.18 8.16 24.18
N SER A 101 36.03 7.19 23.83
CA SER A 101 36.93 6.53 24.76
C SER A 101 38.05 7.49 25.19
N ARG A 102 38.04 7.91 26.45
CA ARG A 102 39.05 8.77 27.09
C ARG A 102 39.86 7.99 28.11
#